data_AF-Q646V6-F1
#
_entry.id   AF-Q646V6-F1
#
_cell.length_a   1.000
_cell.length_b   1.000
_cell.length_c   1.000
_cell.angle_alpha   90.00
_cell.angle_beta   90.00
_cell.angle_gamma   90.00
#
_symmetry.space_group_name_H-M   'P 1'
#
loop_
_entity.id
_entity.type
_entity.pdbx_description
1 polymer ?
#
loop_
_entity_poly.entity_id
_entity_poly.type
_entity_poly.pdbx_seq_one_letter_code
_entity_poly.pdbx_strand_id
1 'polypeptide(L)' 'MNLKIYAIVVLTAVLATPITAQQQQLCKAVGCAYEYSHANDVVSKCCQAINPDPVAFHDCCGKSCNTGIPCKSV' A
#
# COMPACT_ATOMS: atom_id res chain seq x y z
N MET A 1 -44.71 -10.70 41.05
CA MET A 1 -43.63 -11.27 40.22
C MET A 1 -43.02 -10.13 39.41
N ASN A 2 -41.73 -9.83 39.56
CA ASN A 2 -41.06 -8.70 38.92
C ASN A 2 -39.93 -9.21 38.00
N LEU A 3 -40.16 -9.19 36.69
CA LEU A 3 -39.18 -9.57 35.67
C LEU A 3 -38.20 -8.41 35.44
N LYS A 4 -37.03 -8.50 36.09
CA LYS A 4 -35.89 -7.62 35.81
C LYS A 4 -35.24 -8.06 34.50
N ILE A 5 -35.50 -7.32 33.42
CA ILE A 5 -34.87 -7.52 32.12
C ILE A 5 -33.50 -6.84 32.16
N TYR A 6 -32.43 -7.63 32.22
CA TYR A 6 -31.07 -7.16 32.02
C TYR A 6 -30.82 -7.06 30.51
N ALA A 7 -31.03 -5.87 29.96
CA ALA A 7 -30.64 -5.54 28.59
C ALA A 7 -29.12 -5.31 28.54
N ILE A 8 -28.36 -6.36 28.21
CA ILE A 8 -26.93 -6.24 27.94
C ILE A 8 -26.80 -5.70 26.51
N VAL A 9 -26.69 -4.38 26.39
CA VAL A 9 -26.31 -3.72 25.14
C VAL A 9 -24.82 -3.99 24.94
N VAL A 10 -24.50 -5.05 24.18
CA VAL A 10 -23.14 -5.26 23.68
C VAL A 10 -22.93 -4.25 22.55
N LEU A 11 -22.39 -3.07 22.90
CA LEU A 11 -21.85 -2.16 21.90
C LEU A 11 -20.62 -2.84 21.29
N THR A 12 -20.82 -3.50 20.15
CA THR A 12 -19.74 -3.90 19.27
C THR A 12 -19.12 -2.62 18.72
N ALA A 13 -17.98 -2.20 19.32
CA ALA A 13 -17.13 -1.19 18.72
C ALA A 13 -16.69 -1.73 17.36
N VAL A 14 -17.34 -1.24 16.30
CA VAL A 14 -16.86 -1.42 14.93
C VAL A 14 -15.52 -0.70 14.90
N LEU A 15 -14.44 -1.47 14.96
CA LEU A 15 -13.11 -0.99 14.63
C LEU A 15 -13.21 -0.53 13.19
N ALA A 16 -13.45 0.77 12.99
CA ALA A 16 -13.20 1.42 11.73
C ALA A 16 -11.71 1.29 11.50
N THR A 17 -11.30 0.25 10.78
CA THR A 17 -9.96 0.19 10.21
C THR A 17 -9.85 1.48 9.41
N PRO A 18 -8.93 2.40 9.76
CA PRO A 18 -8.75 3.58 8.96
C PRO A 18 -8.45 3.07 7.56
N ILE A 19 -9.39 3.33 6.65
CA ILE A 19 -9.18 3.22 5.21
C ILE A 19 -8.15 4.31 4.94
N THR A 20 -6.89 4.02 5.25
CA THR A 20 -5.80 4.81 4.73
C THR A 20 -5.96 4.59 3.24
N ALA A 21 -6.48 5.61 2.55
CA ALA A 21 -6.14 5.82 1.16
C ALA A 21 -4.63 5.97 1.17
N GLN A 22 -3.91 4.84 1.17
CA GLN A 22 -2.47 4.80 1.09
C GLN A 22 -2.19 5.39 -0.28
N GLN A 23 -1.90 6.69 -0.32
CA GLN A 23 -1.43 7.34 -1.53
C GLN A 23 -0.24 6.51 -1.97
N GLN A 24 -0.46 5.75 -3.05
CA GLN A 24 0.49 4.78 -3.53
C GLN A 24 1.78 5.52 -3.82
N GLN A 25 2.87 5.10 -3.17
CA GLN A 25 4.14 5.74 -3.36
C GLN A 25 4.59 5.42 -4.77
N LEU A 26 4.80 6.45 -5.60
CA LEU A 26 5.22 6.29 -6.98
C LEU A 26 6.75 6.24 -7.05
N CYS A 27 7.28 5.41 -7.94
CA CYS A 27 8.70 5.39 -8.23
C CYS A 27 9.10 6.72 -8.91
N LYS A 28 10.05 7.42 -8.28
CA LYS A 28 10.66 8.67 -8.78
C LYS A 28 12.17 8.54 -8.99
N ALA A 29 12.69 7.31 -9.00
CA ALA A 29 14.10 7.05 -9.21
C ALA A 29 14.50 7.34 -10.66
N VAL A 30 15.76 7.73 -10.87
CA VAL A 30 16.30 7.97 -12.22
C VAL A 30 16.22 6.68 -13.03
N GLY A 31 15.75 6.78 -14.27
CA GLY A 31 15.53 5.64 -15.18
C GLY A 31 14.14 5.03 -15.09
N CYS A 32 13.29 5.45 -14.13
CA CYS A 32 11.89 5.07 -14.12
C CYS A 32 11.08 5.79 -15.20
N ALA A 33 10.01 5.13 -15.65
CA ALA A 33 9.02 5.74 -16.53
C ALA A 33 8.28 6.88 -15.82
N TYR A 34 7.60 7.72 -16.59
CA TYR A 34 6.88 8.89 -16.08
C TYR A 34 5.89 8.51 -14.96
N GLU A 35 5.71 9.38 -13.97
CA GLU A 35 5.04 9.08 -12.69
C GLU A 35 3.68 8.37 -12.85
N TYR A 36 2.88 8.79 -13.84
CA TYR A 36 1.54 8.27 -14.11
C TYR A 36 1.46 7.28 -15.29
N SER A 37 2.60 6.79 -15.77
CA SER A 37 2.61 5.76 -16.81
C SER A 37 2.21 4.41 -16.21
N HIS A 38 1.53 3.57 -17.02
CA HIS A 38 1.19 2.20 -16.61
C HIS A 38 2.43 1.41 -16.16
N ALA A 39 3.56 1.58 -16.87
CA ALA A 39 4.82 0.94 -16.51
C ALA A 39 5.30 1.34 -15.10
N ASN A 40 5.20 2.63 -14.76
CA ASN A 40 5.61 3.11 -13.44
C ASN A 40 4.65 2.64 -12.34
N ASP A 41 3.34 2.60 -12.60
CA ASP A 41 2.34 2.09 -11.66
C ASP A 41 2.61 0.62 -11.29
N VAL A 42 2.86 -0.24 -12.29
CA VAL A 42 3.20 -1.66 -12.08
C VAL A 42 4.44 -1.82 -11.20
N VAL A 43 5.52 -1.10 -11.51
CA VAL A 43 6.76 -1.16 -10.73
C VAL A 43 6.58 -0.60 -9.32
N SER A 44 5.85 0.52 -9.18
CA SER A 44 5.57 1.15 -7.89
C SER A 44 4.79 0.22 -6.97
N LYS A 45 3.73 -0.44 -7.47
CA LYS A 45 2.95 -1.43 -6.72
C LYS A 45 3.81 -2.61 -6.27
N CYS A 46 4.61 -3.13 -7.18
CA CYS A 46 5.51 -4.24 -6.88
C CYS A 46 6.53 -3.86 -5.81
N CYS A 47 7.22 -2.72 -5.94
CA CYS A 47 8.21 -2.28 -4.96
C CYS A 47 7.58 -1.95 -3.59
N GLN A 48 6.39 -1.35 -3.56
CA GLN A 48 5.65 -1.10 -2.33
C GLN A 48 5.30 -2.40 -1.59
N ALA A 49 4.96 -3.47 -2.34
CA ALA A 49 4.66 -4.78 -1.77
C ALA A 49 5.90 -5.50 -1.21
N ILE A 50 7.08 -5.29 -1.81
CA ILE A 50 8.34 -5.88 -1.34
C ILE A 50 8.86 -5.12 -0.11
N ASN A 51 8.95 -3.79 -0.22
CA ASN A 51 9.54 -2.93 0.79
C ASN A 51 8.72 -1.64 0.94
N PRO A 52 7.87 -1.52 1.97
CA PRO A 52 7.10 -0.30 2.21
C PRO A 52 7.94 0.82 2.84
N ASP A 53 9.14 0.52 3.35
CA ASP A 53 10.08 1.53 3.84
C ASP A 53 10.51 2.47 2.70
N PRO A 54 10.47 3.80 2.86
CA PRO A 54 10.76 4.74 1.76
C PRO A 54 12.15 4.61 1.13
N VAL A 55 13.18 4.26 1.91
CA VAL A 55 14.55 4.12 1.41
C VAL A 55 14.68 2.83 0.61
N ALA A 56 14.20 1.72 1.16
CA ALA A 56 14.20 0.43 0.48
C ALA A 56 13.26 0.40 -0.74
N PHE A 57 12.16 1.15 -0.69
CA PHE A 57 11.27 1.41 -1.83
C PHE A 57 12.03 2.11 -2.96
N HIS A 58 12.75 3.19 -2.65
CA HIS A 58 13.50 3.94 -3.64
C HIS A 58 14.61 3.09 -4.29
N ASP A 59 15.33 2.28 -3.51
CA ASP A 59 16.34 1.35 -4.02
C ASP A 59 15.71 0.28 -4.95
N CYS A 60 14.55 -0.27 -4.55
CA CYS A 60 13.79 -1.18 -5.40
C CYS A 60 13.40 -0.54 -6.74
N CYS A 61 12.90 0.70 -6.72
CA CYS A 61 12.58 1.44 -7.93
C CYS A 61 13.82 1.63 -8.81
N GLY A 62 14.94 2.06 -8.23
CA GLY A 62 16.19 2.25 -8.98
C GLY A 62 16.65 0.99 -9.69
N LYS A 63 16.65 -0.16 -9.01
CA LYS A 63 17.02 -1.44 -9.62
C LYS A 63 16.00 -1.90 -10.67
N SER A 64 14.72 -1.88 -10.33
CA SER A 64 13.64 -2.40 -11.17
C SER A 64 13.47 -1.60 -12.45
N CYS A 65 13.53 -0.28 -12.38
CA CYS A 65 13.37 0.57 -13.55
C CYS A 65 14.54 0.47 -14.54
N ASN A 66 15.76 0.21 -14.05
CA ASN A 66 16.96 0.16 -14.89
C ASN A 66 17.30 -1.26 -15.37
N THR A 67 17.00 -2.28 -14.57
CA THR A 67 17.40 -3.67 -14.86
C THR A 67 16.21 -4.62 -15.06
N GLY A 68 14.98 -4.17 -14.76
CA GLY A 68 13.79 -5.01 -14.76
C GLY A 68 13.69 -5.99 -13.59
N ILE A 69 14.57 -5.87 -12.59
CA ILE A 69 14.66 -6.76 -11.42
C ILE A 69 14.71 -5.91 -10.14
N PRO A 70 13.95 -6.26 -9.08
CA PRO A 70 13.02 -7.39 -8.98
C PRO A 70 11.69 -7.19 -9.70
N CYS A 71 11.29 -5.95 -10.00
CA CYS A 71 9.99 -5.66 -10.59
C CYS A 71 10.11 -5.35 -12.09
N LYS A 72 9.27 -5.99 -12.90
CA LYS A 72 9.24 -5.79 -14.37
C LYS A 72 7.90 -5.19 -14.79
N SER A 73 7.93 -4.19 -15.67
CA SER A 73 6.75 -3.46 -16.14
C SER A 73 6.07 -4.10 -17.38
N VAL A 74 6.19 -5.42 -17.54
CA VAL A 74 5.69 -6.15 -18.73
C VAL A 74 4.18 -6.32 -18.76
#